data_AF-A0A7W7HPG6-F1
#
_entry.id   AF-A0A7W7HPG6-F1
#
_cell.length_a   1.000
_cell.length_b   1.000
_cell.length_c   1.000
_cell.angle_alpha   90.00
_cell.angle_beta   90.00
_cell.angle_gamma   90.00
#
_symmetry.space_group_name_H-M   'P 1'
#
loop_
_entity.id
_entity.type
_entity.pdbx_description
1 polymer ?
#
loop_
_entity_poly.entity_id
_entity_poly.type
_entity_poly.pdbx_seq_one_letter_code
_entity_poly.pdbx_strand_id
1 'polypeptide(L)'
;MTVELFTYNAPGGRRTISFEDLPEAYADASAADAPVFSRGNLLQVWIIDAERCHVQLRDGGRWFDLAESDAAGETAIRQANIPGTVPAAAVLPRSRGLDVLTAADVPALCWRPVPDWVVDRGGYLLRDVVEAMWDRAGDLHLDGAPETAPRGLRHLSYLVGFHAGVMGDGLDWVLDVHTPEQLGAAAEAAAYLGLNSLAELIGRLAASGRDFELAHTLTPAYYALTGPPDAEAIRAAVRRRVAEDPAGWSVGPLT
;
A
#
# COMPACT_ATOMS: atom_id res chain seq x y z
N MET A 1 -13.03 31.87 9.23
CA MET A 1 -12.63 30.49 8.85
C MET A 1 -11.38 30.16 9.63
N THR A 2 -11.23 28.94 10.13
CA THR A 2 -10.07 28.54 10.96
C THR A 2 -9.40 27.32 10.37
N VAL A 3 -8.09 27.19 10.61
CA VAL A 3 -7.31 26.00 10.26
C VAL A 3 -6.86 25.33 11.55
N GLU A 4 -6.89 24.01 11.61
CA GLU A 4 -6.35 23.25 12.72
C GLU A 4 -4.94 22.78 12.38
N LEU A 5 -3.96 23.04 13.23
CA LEU A 5 -2.64 22.44 13.15
C LEU A 5 -2.57 21.28 14.14
N PHE A 6 -2.18 20.11 13.63
CA PHE A 6 -1.79 18.96 14.44
C PHE A 6 -0.31 18.70 14.27
N THR A 7 0.37 18.42 15.38
CA THR A 7 1.78 18.03 15.39
C THR A 7 1.91 16.69 16.09
N TYR A 8 2.37 15.67 15.39
CA TYR A 8 2.40 14.31 15.90
C TYR A 8 3.60 14.03 16.81
N ASN A 9 4.70 14.79 16.66
CA ASN A 9 5.92 14.58 17.47
C ASN A 9 6.19 15.70 18.49
N ALA A 10 5.39 16.77 18.53
CA ALA A 10 5.57 17.89 19.44
C ALA A 10 4.49 17.95 20.55
N PRO A 11 4.84 18.37 21.78
CA PRO A 11 3.88 18.59 22.86
C PRO A 11 2.90 19.72 22.51
N GLY A 12 1.60 19.51 22.81
CA GLY A 12 0.53 20.45 22.43
C GLY A 12 -0.15 20.12 21.10
N GLY A 13 -0.18 18.83 20.73
CA GLY A 13 -0.47 18.24 19.40
C GLY A 13 -1.72 18.63 18.61
N ARG A 14 -2.52 19.60 19.05
CA ARG A 14 -3.60 20.21 18.25
C ARG A 14 -3.82 21.65 18.69
N ARG A 15 -3.86 22.59 17.74
CA ARG A 15 -4.28 23.98 18.00
C ARG A 15 -5.04 24.56 16.80
N THR A 16 -5.94 25.50 17.09
CA THR A 16 -6.65 26.26 16.07
C THR A 16 -5.89 27.53 15.71
N ILE A 17 -5.75 27.81 14.43
CA ILE A 17 -5.02 28.95 13.86
C ILE A 17 -6.03 29.80 13.06
N SER A 18 -5.98 31.11 13.25
CA SER A 18 -6.74 32.06 12.44
C SER A 18 -6.18 32.13 11.01
N PHE A 19 -6.96 32.60 10.04
CA PHE A 19 -6.43 32.80 8.68
C PHE A 19 -5.35 33.89 8.61
N GLU A 20 -5.38 34.87 9.52
CA GLU A 20 -4.40 35.96 9.60
C GLU A 20 -3.03 35.44 10.08
N ASP A 21 -3.03 34.53 11.05
CA ASP A 21 -1.81 33.94 11.63
C ASP A 21 -1.30 32.73 10.83
N LEU A 22 -2.08 32.24 9.86
CA LEU A 22 -1.77 31.02 9.11
C LEU A 22 -0.43 31.09 8.37
N PRO A 23 -0.05 32.17 7.66
CA PRO A 23 1.23 32.22 6.95
C PRO A 23 2.43 32.06 7.88
N GLU A 24 2.42 32.74 9.04
CA GLU A 24 3.49 32.65 10.03
C GLU A 24 3.55 31.24 10.64
N ALA A 25 2.41 30.72 11.10
CA ALA A 25 2.36 29.38 11.68
C ALA A 25 2.76 28.28 10.69
N TYR A 26 2.42 28.45 9.40
CA TYR A 26 2.80 27.53 8.33
C TYR A 26 4.28 27.62 7.98
N ALA A 27 4.90 28.81 8.02
CA ALA A 27 6.34 28.98 7.81
C ALA A 27 7.15 28.36 8.97
N ASP A 28 6.70 28.57 10.21
CA ASP A 28 7.38 28.10 11.42
C ASP A 28 7.27 26.59 11.68
N ALA A 29 6.33 25.92 11.01
CA ALA A 29 6.09 24.50 11.22
C ALA A 29 7.32 23.66 10.83
N SER A 30 7.89 22.95 11.80
CA SER A 30 9.02 22.05 11.59
C SER A 30 8.53 20.71 11.04
N ALA A 31 9.11 20.25 9.93
CA ALA A 31 8.81 18.91 9.39
C ALA A 31 9.15 17.79 10.40
N ALA A 32 10.09 18.02 11.33
CA ALA A 32 10.41 17.07 12.39
C ALA A 32 9.21 16.80 13.32
N ASP A 33 8.28 17.75 13.43
CA ASP A 33 7.08 17.64 14.26
C ASP A 33 5.94 16.90 13.53
N ALA A 34 6.18 16.51 12.27
CA ALA A 34 5.22 15.95 11.33
C ALA A 34 3.89 16.75 11.28
N PRO A 35 3.94 18.05 10.96
CA PRO A 35 2.78 18.92 11.09
C PRO A 35 1.79 18.69 9.94
N VAL A 36 0.50 18.71 10.29
CA VAL A 36 -0.61 18.74 9.33
C VAL A 36 -1.53 19.91 9.63
N PHE A 37 -1.82 20.69 8.59
CA PHE A 37 -2.79 21.78 8.62
C PHE A 37 -4.09 21.28 8.01
N SER A 38 -5.19 21.37 8.76
CA SER A 38 -6.49 20.86 8.37
C SER A 38 -7.51 21.98 8.30
N ARG A 39 -8.21 22.09 7.17
CA ARG A 39 -9.36 22.99 7.02
C ARG A 39 -10.63 22.17 7.15
N GLY A 40 -11.11 22.04 8.39
CA GLY A 40 -12.16 21.08 8.75
C GLY A 40 -11.70 19.64 8.53
N ASN A 41 -12.63 18.74 8.24
CA ASN A 41 -12.33 17.32 7.95
C ASN A 41 -12.09 17.04 6.46
N LEU A 42 -12.09 18.09 5.63
CA LEU A 42 -12.07 17.97 4.17
C LEU A 42 -10.66 18.13 3.62
N LEU A 43 -9.92 19.18 3.98
CA LEU A 43 -8.64 19.48 3.36
C LEU A 43 -7.50 19.34 4.37
N GLN A 44 -6.44 18.61 4.02
CA GLN A 44 -5.23 18.45 4.81
C GLN A 44 -3.99 18.82 4.00
N VAL A 45 -3.04 19.51 4.64
CA VAL A 45 -1.74 19.84 4.09
C VAL A 45 -0.65 19.35 5.03
N TRP A 46 0.11 18.37 4.56
CA TRP A 46 1.22 17.75 5.27
C TRP A 46 2.53 18.41 4.85
N ILE A 47 3.31 18.87 5.82
CA ILE A 47 4.69 19.31 5.53
C ILE A 47 5.58 18.07 5.48
N ILE A 48 6.22 17.84 4.33
CA ILE A 48 7.17 16.73 4.16
C ILE A 48 8.56 17.17 4.64
N ASP A 49 9.00 18.35 4.21
CA ASP A 49 10.28 18.94 4.58
C ASP A 49 10.25 20.48 4.42
N ALA A 50 11.43 21.12 4.39
CA ALA A 50 11.56 22.57 4.24
C ALA A 50 10.97 23.09 2.92
N GLU A 51 10.96 22.28 1.86
CA GLU A 51 10.65 22.71 0.50
C GLU A 51 9.39 22.07 -0.05
N ARG A 52 8.91 20.98 0.55
CA ARG A 52 7.85 20.15 -0.02
C ARG A 52 6.69 19.93 0.94
N CYS A 53 5.49 19.86 0.37
CA CYS A 53 4.27 19.46 1.05
C CYS A 53 3.48 18.43 0.24
N HIS A 54 2.51 17.82 0.90
CA HIS A 54 1.52 16.95 0.27
C HIS A 54 0.12 17.40 0.69
N VAL A 55 -0.75 17.57 -0.29
CA VAL A 55 -2.07 18.19 -0.10
C VAL A 55 -3.16 17.19 -0.45
N GLN A 56 -4.14 17.05 0.44
CA GLN A 56 -5.16 16.03 0.34
C GLN A 56 -6.56 16.58 0.59
N LEU A 57 -7.53 16.08 -0.16
CA LEU A 57 -8.94 16.39 0.00
C LEU A 57 -9.72 15.12 0.34
N ARG A 58 -10.67 15.21 1.27
CA ARG A 58 -11.66 14.19 1.55
C ARG A 58 -12.99 14.64 0.99
N ASP A 59 -13.53 13.88 0.05
CA ASP A 59 -14.84 14.13 -0.54
C ASP A 59 -15.60 12.80 -0.71
N GLY A 60 -16.90 12.80 -0.40
CA GLY A 60 -17.72 11.58 -0.45
C GLY A 60 -17.19 10.41 0.38
N GLY A 61 -16.39 10.68 1.42
CA GLY A 61 -15.73 9.65 2.25
C GLY A 61 -14.40 9.13 1.70
N ARG A 62 -13.98 9.55 0.50
CA ARG A 62 -12.76 9.15 -0.21
C ARG A 62 -11.68 10.22 -0.10
N TRP A 63 -10.40 9.81 -0.11
CA TRP A 63 -9.27 10.73 -0.18
C TRP A 63 -8.83 10.99 -1.62
N PHE A 64 -8.34 12.19 -1.87
CA PHE A 64 -7.79 12.65 -3.13
C PHE A 64 -6.48 13.38 -2.85
N ASP A 65 -5.48 13.18 -3.68
CA ASP A 65 -4.22 13.91 -3.61
C ASP A 65 -4.24 15.02 -4.69
N LEU A 66 -3.77 16.22 -4.33
CA LEU A 66 -3.63 17.31 -5.29
C LEU A 66 -2.44 17.01 -6.21
N ALA A 67 -2.66 16.96 -7.51
CA ALA A 67 -1.59 16.69 -8.48
C ALA A 67 -1.55 17.77 -9.56
N GLU A 68 -0.46 18.53 -9.59
CA GLU A 68 -0.29 19.66 -10.52
C GLU A 68 0.73 19.39 -11.63
N SER A 69 1.25 18.15 -11.70
CA SER A 69 2.13 17.70 -12.78
C SER A 69 1.74 16.31 -13.29
N ASP A 70 2.29 15.93 -14.44
CA ASP A 70 2.27 14.60 -15.02
C ASP A 70 3.52 13.78 -14.66
N ALA A 71 4.27 14.21 -13.64
CA ALA A 71 5.47 13.52 -13.19
C ALA A 71 5.15 12.05 -12.87
N ALA A 72 5.77 11.16 -13.65
CA ALA A 72 5.63 9.73 -13.49
C ALA A 72 6.44 9.22 -12.29
N GLY A 73 6.01 8.08 -11.75
CA GLY A 73 6.69 7.40 -10.66
C GLY A 73 6.22 7.83 -9.28
N GLU A 74 6.99 7.40 -8.29
CA GLU A 74 6.63 7.41 -6.89
C GLU A 74 7.67 8.18 -6.07
N THR A 75 7.24 8.82 -4.99
CA THR A 75 8.10 9.52 -4.03
C THR A 75 7.81 9.01 -2.63
N ALA A 76 8.88 8.60 -1.94
CA ALA A 76 8.81 8.27 -0.53
C ALA A 76 8.60 9.55 0.30
N ILE A 77 7.64 9.50 1.19
CA ILE A 77 7.32 10.59 2.13
C ILE A 77 7.14 10.02 3.53
N ARG A 78 7.07 10.92 4.52
CA ARG A 78 6.68 10.59 5.89
C ARG A 78 5.51 11.47 6.30
N GLN A 79 4.40 10.85 6.68
CA GLN A 79 3.23 11.53 7.23
C GLN A 79 2.98 10.99 8.64
N ALA A 80 2.85 11.89 9.63
CA ALA A 80 2.72 11.49 11.03
C ALA A 80 3.83 10.50 11.50
N ASN A 81 5.06 10.67 11.03
CA ASN A 81 6.20 9.78 11.30
C ASN A 81 6.11 8.38 10.66
N ILE A 82 5.05 8.10 9.88
CA ILE A 82 4.86 6.83 9.20
C ILE A 82 5.44 6.95 7.79
N PRO A 83 6.38 6.08 7.39
CA PRO A 83 6.87 6.05 6.02
C PRO A 83 5.75 5.62 5.07
N GLY A 84 5.70 6.22 3.89
CA GLY A 84 4.75 5.86 2.85
C GLY A 84 5.24 6.34 1.50
N THR A 85 4.52 5.92 0.47
CA THR A 85 4.82 6.29 -0.92
C THR A 85 3.61 6.97 -1.52
N VAL A 86 3.84 8.06 -2.25
CA VAL A 86 2.81 8.78 -2.99
C VAL A 86 3.26 8.98 -4.44
N PRO A 87 2.34 9.22 -5.39
CA PRO A 87 2.72 9.65 -6.73
C PRO A 87 3.65 10.87 -6.66
N ALA A 88 4.72 10.89 -7.45
CA ALA A 88 5.66 12.02 -7.47
C ALA A 88 4.95 13.34 -7.79
N ALA A 89 3.93 13.29 -8.66
CA ALA A 89 3.08 14.43 -9.01
C ALA A 89 2.26 15.02 -7.85
N ALA A 90 2.08 14.29 -6.75
CA ALA A 90 1.36 14.75 -5.56
C ALA A 90 2.26 15.47 -4.54
N VAL A 91 3.59 15.44 -4.74
CA VAL A 91 4.52 16.20 -3.91
C VAL A 91 4.72 17.57 -4.51
N LEU A 92 4.29 18.59 -3.79
CA LEU A 92 4.22 19.97 -4.26
C LEU A 92 5.24 20.85 -3.53
N PRO A 93 5.64 21.99 -4.10
CA PRO A 93 6.37 23.01 -3.35
C PRO A 93 5.60 23.42 -2.10
N ARG A 94 6.28 23.58 -0.97
CA ARG A 94 5.66 23.88 0.33
C ARG A 94 4.77 25.12 0.29
N SER A 95 5.17 26.16 -0.45
CA SER A 95 4.37 27.37 -0.67
C SER A 95 2.97 27.05 -1.22
N ARG A 96 2.86 26.03 -2.08
CA ARG A 96 1.60 25.64 -2.68
C ARG A 96 0.59 25.15 -1.65
N GLY A 97 1.03 24.47 -0.60
CA GLY A 97 0.13 24.04 0.47
C GLY A 97 -0.54 25.22 1.19
N LEU A 98 0.19 26.33 1.38
CA LEU A 98 -0.38 27.56 1.96
C LEU A 98 -1.41 28.20 1.02
N ASP A 99 -1.11 28.24 -0.28
CA ASP A 99 -2.06 28.74 -1.30
C ASP A 99 -3.37 27.93 -1.27
N VAL A 100 -3.28 26.60 -1.12
CA VAL A 100 -4.47 25.73 -1.11
C VAL A 100 -5.28 25.90 0.17
N LEU A 101 -4.63 26.04 1.34
CA LEU A 101 -5.34 26.30 2.60
C LEU A 101 -6.15 27.59 2.54
N THR A 102 -5.62 28.61 1.86
CA THR A 102 -6.23 29.94 1.72
C THR A 102 -7.16 30.07 0.50
N ALA A 103 -7.14 29.11 -0.43
CA ALA A 103 -7.94 29.13 -1.64
C ALA A 103 -9.45 29.14 -1.35
N ALA A 104 -10.17 30.04 -2.01
CA ALA A 104 -11.63 30.12 -1.92
C ALA A 104 -12.33 28.93 -2.61
N ASP A 105 -11.79 28.47 -3.74
CA ASP A 105 -12.38 27.43 -4.59
C ASP A 105 -11.50 26.17 -4.68
N VAL A 106 -11.35 25.50 -3.55
CA VAL A 106 -10.59 24.23 -3.44
C VAL A 106 -11.11 23.12 -4.36
N PRO A 107 -12.43 22.95 -4.58
CA PRO A 107 -12.94 21.95 -5.51
C PRO A 107 -12.49 22.12 -6.97
N ALA A 108 -12.14 23.34 -7.40
CA ALA A 108 -11.70 23.59 -8.77
C ALA A 108 -10.24 23.15 -9.09
N LEU A 109 -9.50 22.66 -8.09
CA LEU A 109 -8.13 22.18 -8.28
C LEU A 109 -8.08 20.77 -8.90
N CYS A 110 -6.91 20.37 -9.40
CA CYS A 110 -6.73 19.06 -10.03
C CYS A 110 -6.52 17.96 -8.99
N TRP A 111 -7.61 17.33 -8.57
CA TRP A 111 -7.62 16.24 -7.60
C TRP A 111 -7.51 14.89 -8.29
N ARG A 112 -6.59 14.05 -7.83
CA ARG A 112 -6.51 12.65 -8.25
C ARG A 112 -7.01 11.77 -7.11
N PRO A 113 -7.90 10.79 -7.39
CA PRO A 113 -8.36 9.88 -6.36
C PRO A 113 -7.18 9.11 -5.78
N VAL A 114 -7.09 9.06 -4.45
CA VAL A 114 -6.23 8.10 -3.77
C VAL A 114 -6.85 6.72 -3.98
N PRO A 115 -6.06 5.69 -4.34
CA PRO A 115 -6.58 4.33 -4.49
C PRO A 115 -7.32 3.86 -3.24
N ASP A 116 -8.43 3.14 -3.45
CA ASP A 116 -9.40 2.80 -2.39
C ASP A 116 -8.86 1.88 -1.29
N TRP A 117 -7.72 1.24 -1.52
CA TRP A 117 -7.03 0.38 -0.56
C TRP A 117 -6.02 1.15 0.32
N VAL A 118 -5.86 2.46 0.12
CA VAL A 118 -5.16 3.36 1.06
C VAL A 118 -6.17 3.87 2.11
N VAL A 119 -6.47 3.03 3.10
CA VAL A 119 -7.12 3.40 4.35
C VAL A 119 -6.06 3.17 5.43
N ASP A 120 -5.54 4.14 6.20
CA ASP A 120 -6.19 5.20 6.95
C ASP A 120 -5.21 6.37 7.26
N ARG A 121 -5.29 7.49 6.52
CA ARG A 121 -4.58 8.75 6.85
C ARG A 121 -5.29 9.56 7.96
N GLY A 122 -6.31 8.98 8.59
CA GLY A 122 -7.12 9.49 9.71
C GLY A 122 -6.94 8.72 11.03
N GLY A 123 -6.05 7.72 11.08
CA GLY A 123 -5.38 7.33 12.31
C GLY A 123 -5.30 5.86 12.72
N TYR A 124 -4.73 4.93 11.94
CA TYR A 124 -3.71 3.94 12.37
C TYR A 124 -3.07 3.24 11.14
N LEU A 125 -1.74 3.42 10.97
CA LEU A 125 -0.78 2.83 10.02
C LEU A 125 -1.01 3.06 8.51
N LEU A 126 -0.17 3.92 7.90
CA LEU A 126 0.21 3.81 6.48
C LEU A 126 0.92 2.45 6.31
N ARG A 127 0.18 1.42 5.91
CA ARG A 127 0.76 0.14 5.49
C ARG A 127 1.20 0.26 4.03
N ASP A 128 2.32 -0.39 3.69
CA ASP A 128 2.71 -0.59 2.28
C ASP A 128 1.52 -1.27 1.57
N VAL A 129 1.21 -0.82 0.36
CA VAL A 129 0.21 -1.39 -0.57
C VAL A 129 0.22 -2.90 -0.53
N VAL A 130 1.44 -3.45 -0.54
CA VAL A 130 1.68 -4.88 -0.54
C VAL A 130 1.24 -5.54 0.76
N GLU A 131 1.52 -4.94 1.92
CA GLU A 131 1.12 -5.50 3.22
C GLU A 131 -0.40 -5.57 3.32
N ALA A 132 -1.10 -4.52 2.89
CA ALA A 132 -2.56 -4.51 2.89
C ALA A 132 -3.14 -5.56 1.92
N MET A 133 -2.56 -5.69 0.73
CA MET A 133 -2.94 -6.74 -0.23
C MET A 133 -2.63 -8.13 0.29
N TRP A 134 -1.52 -8.29 1.01
CA TRP A 134 -1.09 -9.54 1.63
C TRP A 134 -2.08 -9.99 2.71
N ASP A 135 -2.43 -9.08 3.63
CA ASP A 135 -3.43 -9.35 4.67
C ASP A 135 -4.78 -9.72 4.05
N ARG A 136 -5.25 -8.93 3.07
CA ARG A 136 -6.51 -9.20 2.39
C ARG A 136 -6.50 -10.53 1.64
N ALA A 137 -5.39 -10.88 1.02
CA ALA A 137 -5.20 -12.16 0.36
C ALA A 137 -5.23 -13.32 1.37
N GLY A 138 -4.68 -13.13 2.57
CA GLY A 138 -4.80 -14.06 3.69
C GLY A 138 -6.27 -14.32 4.07
N ASP A 139 -7.05 -13.25 4.26
CA ASP A 139 -8.49 -13.38 4.55
C ASP A 139 -9.22 -14.14 3.44
N LEU A 140 -8.97 -13.77 2.17
CA LEU A 140 -9.58 -14.41 1.01
C LEU A 140 -9.20 -15.89 0.88
N HIS A 141 -8.00 -16.29 1.29
CA HIS A 141 -7.62 -17.70 1.29
C HIS A 141 -8.46 -18.50 2.29
N LEU A 142 -8.63 -17.97 3.50
CA LEU A 142 -9.41 -18.63 4.56
C LEU A 142 -10.90 -18.71 4.20
N ASP A 143 -11.45 -17.65 3.59
CA ASP A 143 -12.87 -17.56 3.24
C ASP A 143 -13.22 -18.21 1.89
N GLY A 144 -12.21 -18.47 1.04
CA GLY A 144 -12.38 -18.88 -0.35
C GLY A 144 -12.62 -17.67 -1.26
N ALA A 145 -11.60 -17.28 -2.02
CA ALA A 145 -11.67 -16.11 -2.88
C ALA A 145 -12.79 -16.24 -3.93
N PRO A 146 -13.78 -15.32 -3.96
CA PRO A 146 -14.85 -15.39 -4.94
C PRO A 146 -14.33 -15.05 -6.35
N GLU A 147 -14.98 -15.56 -7.39
CA GLU A 147 -14.66 -15.25 -8.80
C GLU A 147 -14.76 -13.74 -9.13
N THR A 148 -15.52 -13.00 -8.34
CA THR A 148 -15.66 -11.54 -8.46
C THR A 148 -14.51 -10.76 -7.84
N ALA A 149 -13.61 -11.41 -7.11
CA ALA A 149 -12.42 -10.76 -6.57
C ALA A 149 -11.47 -10.32 -7.70
N PRO A 150 -10.72 -9.23 -7.52
CA PRO A 150 -9.72 -8.79 -8.49
C PRO A 150 -8.73 -9.91 -8.78
N ARG A 151 -8.42 -10.10 -10.06
CA ARG A 151 -7.59 -11.22 -10.50
C ARG A 151 -6.27 -11.30 -9.74
N GLY A 152 -5.61 -10.16 -9.50
CA GLY A 152 -4.37 -10.08 -8.74
C GLY A 152 -4.52 -10.55 -7.29
N LEU A 153 -5.56 -10.09 -6.59
CA LEU A 153 -5.84 -10.50 -5.21
C LEU A 153 -6.19 -11.99 -5.09
N ARG A 154 -6.92 -12.54 -6.06
CA ARG A 154 -7.23 -13.98 -6.10
C ARG A 154 -5.98 -14.83 -6.33
N HIS A 155 -5.09 -14.43 -7.23
CA HIS A 155 -3.80 -15.13 -7.37
C HIS A 155 -2.99 -15.02 -6.07
N LEU A 156 -2.91 -13.81 -5.49
CA LEU A 156 -2.17 -13.60 -4.26
C LEU A 156 -2.73 -14.44 -3.10
N SER A 157 -4.05 -14.66 -2.99
CA SER A 157 -4.62 -15.49 -1.92
C SER A 157 -4.14 -16.94 -1.98
N TYR A 158 -4.03 -17.54 -3.16
CA TYR A 158 -3.47 -18.89 -3.28
C TYR A 158 -2.01 -18.95 -2.87
N LEU A 159 -1.22 -17.96 -3.29
CA LEU A 159 0.21 -17.94 -2.99
C LEU A 159 0.50 -17.58 -1.52
N VAL A 160 -0.28 -16.70 -0.91
CA VAL A 160 -0.19 -16.35 0.52
C VAL A 160 -0.59 -17.54 1.39
N GLY A 161 -1.68 -18.24 1.05
CA GLY A 161 -2.10 -19.45 1.75
C GLY A 161 -1.03 -20.55 1.69
N PHE A 162 -0.49 -20.79 0.49
CA PHE A 162 0.65 -21.68 0.31
C PHE A 162 1.84 -21.23 1.19
N HIS A 163 2.27 -19.98 1.09
CA HIS A 163 3.42 -19.45 1.82
C HIS A 163 3.25 -19.56 3.34
N ALA A 164 2.08 -19.18 3.87
CA ALA A 164 1.76 -19.26 5.28
C ALA A 164 1.83 -20.71 5.79
N GLY A 165 1.34 -21.66 5.01
CA GLY A 165 1.47 -23.09 5.33
C GLY A 165 2.92 -23.54 5.42
N VAL A 166 3.75 -23.13 4.45
CA VAL A 166 5.19 -23.47 4.49
C VAL A 166 5.89 -22.84 5.69
N MET A 167 5.52 -21.61 6.07
CA MET A 167 6.10 -20.95 7.24
C MET A 167 5.64 -21.55 8.57
N GLY A 168 4.42 -22.05 8.63
CA GLY A 168 3.90 -22.72 9.82
C GLY A 168 4.55 -24.09 10.04
N ASP A 169 4.50 -24.94 9.02
CA ASP A 169 4.73 -26.37 9.19
C ASP A 169 5.54 -27.01 8.05
N GLY A 170 6.06 -26.22 7.11
CA GLY A 170 6.89 -26.72 6.01
C GLY A 170 6.12 -27.18 4.77
N LEU A 171 6.87 -27.59 3.74
CA LEU A 171 6.30 -28.03 2.46
C LEU A 171 5.55 -29.37 2.57
N ASP A 172 5.95 -30.23 3.51
CA ASP A 172 5.30 -31.51 3.81
C ASP A 172 3.87 -31.31 4.32
N TRP A 173 3.66 -30.34 5.21
CA TRP A 173 2.32 -29.98 5.66
C TRP A 173 1.46 -29.43 4.53
N VAL A 174 2.02 -28.50 3.74
CA VAL A 174 1.31 -27.93 2.59
C VAL A 174 0.87 -29.03 1.61
N LEU A 175 1.70 -30.04 1.37
CA LEU A 175 1.39 -31.19 0.53
C LEU A 175 0.31 -32.11 1.10
N ASP A 176 0.20 -32.18 2.43
CA ASP A 176 -0.83 -32.98 3.11
C ASP A 176 -2.21 -32.30 3.06
N VAL A 177 -2.26 -30.98 3.24
CA VAL A 177 -3.50 -30.24 3.44
C VAL A 177 -4.07 -29.61 2.17
N HIS A 178 -3.26 -29.30 1.16
CA HIS A 178 -3.73 -28.73 -0.09
C HIS A 178 -4.00 -29.81 -1.14
N THR A 179 -5.05 -29.62 -1.93
CA THR A 179 -5.30 -30.47 -3.10
C THR A 179 -4.34 -30.14 -4.24
N PRO A 180 -4.13 -31.06 -5.21
CA PRO A 180 -3.33 -30.77 -6.40
C PRO A 180 -3.80 -29.53 -7.16
N GLU A 181 -5.11 -29.27 -7.21
CA GLU A 181 -5.68 -28.09 -7.86
C GLU A 181 -5.32 -26.80 -7.11
N GLN A 182 -5.34 -26.82 -5.78
CA GLN A 182 -4.93 -25.65 -4.97
C GLN A 182 -3.43 -25.37 -5.11
N LEU A 183 -2.60 -26.42 -5.15
CA LEU A 183 -1.17 -26.28 -5.44
C LEU A 183 -0.93 -25.78 -6.87
N GLY A 184 -1.73 -26.25 -7.85
CA GLY A 184 -1.73 -25.73 -9.21
C GLY A 184 -2.07 -24.24 -9.26
N ALA A 185 -3.10 -23.81 -8.55
CA ALA A 185 -3.48 -22.40 -8.47
C ALA A 185 -2.39 -21.52 -7.82
N ALA A 186 -1.67 -22.04 -6.82
CA ALA A 186 -0.52 -21.36 -6.24
C ALA A 186 0.66 -21.27 -7.22
N ALA A 187 0.93 -22.32 -8.00
CA ALA A 187 1.94 -22.29 -9.07
C ALA A 187 1.58 -21.27 -10.16
N GLU A 188 0.31 -21.26 -10.60
CA GLU A 188 -0.21 -20.26 -11.54
C GLU A 188 -0.10 -18.83 -10.99
N ALA A 189 -0.36 -18.63 -9.70
CA ALA A 189 -0.19 -17.35 -9.05
C ALA A 189 1.28 -16.89 -9.02
N ALA A 190 2.22 -17.79 -8.71
CA ALA A 190 3.64 -17.48 -8.78
C ALA A 190 4.07 -17.12 -10.21
N ALA A 191 3.58 -17.85 -11.22
CA ALA A 191 3.85 -17.54 -12.62
C ALA A 191 3.24 -16.19 -13.04
N TYR A 192 2.02 -15.88 -12.59
CA TYR A 192 1.36 -14.58 -12.82
C TYR A 192 2.16 -13.40 -12.27
N LEU A 193 2.86 -13.60 -11.14
CA LEU A 193 3.77 -12.61 -10.54
C LEU A 193 5.17 -12.61 -11.16
N GLY A 194 5.44 -13.46 -12.16
CA GLY A 194 6.76 -13.57 -12.80
C GLY A 194 7.79 -14.35 -11.97
N LEU A 195 7.37 -15.07 -10.93
CA LEU A 195 8.23 -15.89 -10.06
C LEU A 195 8.37 -17.31 -10.65
N ASN A 196 8.89 -17.42 -11.86
CA ASN A 196 8.86 -18.68 -12.64
C ASN A 196 9.54 -19.87 -11.94
N SER A 197 10.68 -19.65 -11.28
CA SER A 197 11.36 -20.72 -10.53
C SER A 197 10.55 -21.20 -9.32
N LEU A 198 9.81 -20.29 -8.67
CA LEU A 198 8.90 -20.65 -7.59
C LEU A 198 7.68 -21.41 -8.15
N ALA A 199 7.13 -20.95 -9.26
CA ALA A 199 6.03 -21.63 -9.95
C ALA A 199 6.41 -23.06 -10.36
N GLU A 200 7.62 -23.26 -10.90
CA GLU A 200 8.13 -24.59 -11.24
C GLU A 200 8.27 -25.48 -10.00
N LEU A 201 8.80 -24.95 -8.90
CA LEU A 201 8.92 -25.68 -7.64
C LEU A 201 7.55 -26.13 -7.13
N ILE A 202 6.58 -25.22 -7.06
CA ILE A 202 5.21 -25.52 -6.60
C ILE A 202 4.55 -26.52 -7.57
N GLY A 203 4.73 -26.36 -8.88
CA GLY A 203 4.20 -27.29 -9.88
C GLY A 203 4.77 -28.70 -9.76
N ARG A 204 6.06 -28.84 -9.42
CA ARG A 204 6.68 -30.14 -9.13
C ARG A 204 6.07 -30.81 -7.90
N LEU A 205 5.77 -30.05 -6.84
CA LEU A 205 5.04 -30.55 -5.67
C LEU A 205 3.61 -30.97 -6.02
N ALA A 206 2.89 -30.16 -6.79
CA ALA A 206 1.54 -30.49 -7.23
C ALA A 206 1.49 -31.81 -8.02
N ALA A 207 2.50 -32.05 -8.87
CA ALA A 207 2.60 -33.25 -9.70
C ALA A 207 3.11 -34.48 -8.95
N SER A 208 3.77 -34.32 -7.79
CA SER A 208 4.34 -35.45 -7.05
C SER A 208 3.33 -36.21 -6.20
N GLY A 209 2.10 -35.71 -6.07
CA GLY A 209 1.12 -36.27 -5.13
C GLY A 209 1.59 -36.06 -3.70
N ARG A 210 1.58 -37.10 -2.86
CA ARG A 210 2.00 -37.02 -1.44
C ARG A 210 3.44 -37.53 -1.22
N ASP A 211 4.36 -37.08 -2.07
CA ASP A 211 5.79 -37.36 -1.93
C ASP A 211 6.43 -36.40 -0.90
N PHE A 212 6.36 -36.80 0.38
CA PHE A 212 6.91 -36.03 1.49
C PHE A 212 8.45 -35.94 1.48
N GLU A 213 9.13 -36.94 0.92
CA GLU A 213 10.59 -36.90 0.76
C GLU A 213 10.98 -35.81 -0.26
N LEU A 214 10.27 -35.74 -1.39
CA LEU A 214 10.47 -34.64 -2.34
C LEU A 214 10.21 -33.28 -1.67
N ALA A 215 9.12 -33.14 -0.92
CA ALA A 215 8.82 -31.90 -0.20
C ALA A 215 9.97 -31.49 0.71
N HIS A 216 10.53 -32.42 1.49
CA HIS A 216 11.69 -32.17 2.35
C HIS A 216 12.91 -31.70 1.55
N THR A 217 13.21 -32.35 0.41
CA THR A 217 14.35 -31.96 -0.44
C THR A 217 14.20 -30.60 -1.10
N LEU A 218 12.96 -30.15 -1.35
CA LEU A 218 12.67 -28.86 -2.00
C LEU A 218 12.61 -27.69 -1.02
N THR A 219 12.49 -27.93 0.29
CA THR A 219 12.39 -26.88 1.32
C THR A 219 13.54 -25.86 1.25
N PRO A 220 14.83 -26.25 1.13
CA PRO A 220 15.92 -25.28 1.02
C PRO A 220 15.81 -24.41 -0.24
N ALA A 221 15.38 -24.98 -1.37
CA ALA A 221 15.21 -24.25 -2.62
C ALA A 221 14.05 -23.24 -2.51
N TYR A 222 12.95 -23.64 -1.87
CA TYR A 222 11.83 -22.74 -1.60
C TYR A 222 12.26 -21.52 -0.77
N TYR A 223 13.04 -21.73 0.29
CA TYR A 223 13.57 -20.63 1.11
C TYR A 223 14.53 -19.73 0.33
N ALA A 224 15.41 -20.29 -0.49
CA ALA A 224 16.28 -19.48 -1.35
C ALA A 224 15.49 -18.59 -2.33
N LEU A 225 14.33 -19.06 -2.80
CA LEU A 225 13.50 -18.34 -3.77
C LEU A 225 12.61 -17.27 -3.15
N THR A 226 12.18 -17.43 -1.91
CA THR A 226 11.18 -16.56 -1.28
C THR A 226 11.77 -15.49 -0.36
N GLY A 227 12.99 -15.68 0.12
CA GLY A 227 13.61 -14.83 1.15
C GLY A 227 12.90 -14.85 2.51
N PRO A 228 12.68 -16.02 3.14
CA PRO A 228 12.07 -16.11 4.47
C PRO A 228 12.84 -15.33 5.54
N PRO A 229 12.14 -14.92 6.61
CA PRO A 229 10.72 -15.19 6.89
C PRO A 229 9.75 -14.22 6.18
N ASP A 230 10.26 -13.16 5.57
CA ASP A 230 9.42 -12.01 5.19
C ASP A 230 8.80 -12.10 3.80
N ALA A 231 9.06 -13.16 3.04
CA ALA A 231 8.56 -13.34 1.67
C ALA A 231 8.92 -12.19 0.71
N GLU A 232 10.08 -11.56 0.91
CA GLU A 232 10.43 -10.32 0.21
C GLU A 232 10.39 -10.47 -1.33
N ALA A 233 10.75 -11.63 -1.86
CA ALA A 233 10.66 -11.88 -3.30
C ALA A 233 9.21 -11.85 -3.82
N ILE A 234 8.27 -12.38 -3.03
CA ILE A 234 6.83 -12.36 -3.36
C ILE A 234 6.31 -10.93 -3.25
N ARG A 235 6.64 -10.24 -2.16
CA ARG A 235 6.24 -8.85 -1.93
C ARG A 235 6.74 -7.93 -3.05
N ALA A 236 8.00 -8.03 -3.43
CA ALA A 236 8.58 -7.26 -4.53
C ALA A 236 7.90 -7.56 -5.89
N ALA A 237 7.50 -8.81 -6.12
CA ALA A 237 6.76 -9.19 -7.33
C ALA A 237 5.34 -8.60 -7.34
N VAL A 238 4.65 -8.57 -6.19
CA VAL A 238 3.37 -7.88 -6.04
C VAL A 238 3.52 -6.38 -6.33
N ARG A 239 4.52 -5.69 -5.76
CA ARG A 239 4.78 -4.26 -6.07
C ARG A 239 4.86 -4.01 -7.56
N ARG A 240 5.66 -4.83 -8.26
CA ARG A 240 5.85 -4.72 -9.72
C ARG A 240 4.53 -4.94 -10.46
N ARG A 241 3.78 -5.98 -10.10
CA ARG A 241 2.55 -6.34 -10.82
C ARG A 241 1.43 -5.34 -10.60
N VAL A 242 1.33 -4.77 -9.40
CA VAL A 242 0.39 -3.67 -9.10
C VAL A 242 0.73 -2.43 -9.93
N ALA A 243 2.03 -2.11 -10.09
CA ALA A 243 2.46 -1.00 -10.93
C ALA A 243 2.17 -1.22 -12.43
N GLU A 244 2.31 -2.46 -12.92
CA GLU A 244 2.05 -2.82 -14.32
C GLU A 244 0.56 -2.90 -14.68
N ASP A 245 -0.28 -3.38 -13.77
CA ASP A 245 -1.71 -3.62 -14.00
C ASP A 245 -2.54 -3.23 -12.77
N PRO A 246 -2.64 -1.93 -12.43
CA PRO A 246 -3.34 -1.49 -11.23
C PRO A 246 -4.80 -1.97 -11.20
N ALA A 247 -5.50 -1.92 -12.35
CA ALA A 247 -6.90 -2.31 -12.44
C ALA A 247 -7.13 -3.79 -12.07
N GLY A 248 -6.19 -4.67 -12.42
CA GLY A 248 -6.21 -6.10 -12.05
C GLY A 248 -6.17 -6.36 -10.53
N TRP A 249 -5.86 -5.34 -9.73
CA TRP A 249 -5.76 -5.39 -8.26
C TRP A 249 -6.77 -4.48 -7.55
N SER A 250 -7.80 -4.01 -8.26
CA SER A 250 -8.71 -2.95 -7.77
C SER A 250 -8.00 -1.66 -7.38
N VAL A 251 -6.85 -1.39 -7.99
CA VAL A 251 -6.24 -0.06 -8.01
C VAL A 251 -6.83 0.62 -9.25
N GLY A 252 -7.88 1.41 -9.10
CA GLY A 252 -8.66 1.92 -10.23
C GLY A 252 -7.83 2.70 -11.27
N PRO A 253 -8.20 2.67 -12.57
CA PRO A 253 -7.64 3.58 -13.57
C PRO A 253 -8.06 5.03 -13.26
N LEU A 254 -7.17 5.98 -13.51
CA LEU A 254 -7.45 7.42 -13.41
C LEU A 254 -8.63 7.78 -14.33
N THR A 255 -9.78 8.09 -13.75
CA THR A 255 -10.86 8.85 -14.38
C THR A 255 -11.20 10.04 -13.52
#